data_AF-A0A1W9RRY7-F1
#
_entry.id   AF-A0A1W9RRY7-F1
#
_cell.length_a   1.000
_cell.length_b   1.000
_cell.length_c   1.000
_cell.angle_alpha   90.00
_cell.angle_beta   90.00
_cell.angle_gamma   90.00
#
_symmetry.space_group_name_H-M   'P 1'
#
loop_
_entity.id
_entity.type
_entity.pdbx_description
1 polymer ?
#
loop_
_entity_poly.entity_id
_entity_poly.type
_entity_poly.pdbx_seq_one_letter_code
_entity_poly.pdbx_strand_id
1 'polypeptide(L)' 'MDLRDEVLTVLLAASPIVELRGAIPFAIVNGLPLFKSYILSILGNMLPVVPLFFLFDFLFKKLIRV' A
#
# COMPACT_ATOMS: atom_id res chain seq x y z
N MET A 1 2.05 -11.55 -17.61
CA MET A 1 1.63 -10.66 -16.52
C MET A 1 0.15 -10.84 -16.36
N ASP A 2 -0.26 -11.53 -15.30
CA ASP A 2 -1.68 -11.72 -15.06
C ASP A 2 -2.21 -10.49 -14.31
N LEU A 3 -3.32 -9.91 -14.78
CA LEU A 3 -3.97 -8.76 -14.12
C LEU A 3 -4.26 -9.07 -12.64
N ARG A 4 -4.50 -10.36 -12.35
CA ARG A 4 -4.69 -10.88 -10.99
C ARG A 4 -3.53 -10.58 -10.07
N ASP A 5 -2.29 -10.79 -10.51
CA ASP A 5 -1.11 -10.60 -9.67
C ASP A 5 -0.89 -9.12 -9.33
N GLU A 6 -1.20 -8.23 -10.28
CA GLU A 6 -1.12 -6.78 -10.09
C GLU A 6 -2.13 -6.30 -9.04
N VAL A 7 -3.38 -6.75 -9.15
CA VAL A 7 -4.44 -6.43 -8.18
C VAL A 7 -4.09 -7.00 -6.81
N LEU A 8 -3.64 -8.26 -6.73
CA LEU A 8 -3.22 -8.88 -5.47
C LEU A 8 -2.03 -8.15 -4.84
N THR A 9 -1.07 -7.70 -5.64
CA THR A 9 0.07 -6.88 -5.17
C THR A 9 -0.42 -5.59 -4.52
N VAL A 10 -1.36 -4.89 -5.17
CA VAL A 10 -1.96 -3.65 -4.63
C VAL A 10 -2.74 -3.92 -3.34
N LEU A 11 -3.54 -4.98 -3.29
CA LEU A 11 -4.32 -5.34 -2.11
C LEU A 11 -3.44 -5.79 -0.93
N LEU A 12 -2.38 -6.56 -1.19
CA LEU A 12 -1.38 -6.94 -0.18
C LEU A 12 -0.65 -5.70 0.35
N ALA A 13 -0.26 -4.79 -0.55
CA ALA A 13 0.40 -3.55 -0.18
C ALA A 13 -0.50 -2.61 0.64
N ALA A 14 -1.81 -2.59 0.35
CA ALA A 14 -2.80 -1.83 1.11
C ALA A 14 -3.15 -2.48 2.46
N SER A 15 -2.76 -3.74 2.70
CA SER A 15 -3.01 -4.41 3.96
C SER A 15 -2.08 -3.86 5.07
N PRO A 16 -2.57 -3.70 6.31
CA PRO A 16 -1.79 -3.13 7.41
C PRO A 16 -0.83 -4.13 8.07
N ILE A 17 -0.81 -5.39 7.63
CA ILE A 17 0.00 -6.46 8.23
C ILE A 17 1.21 -6.77 7.36
N VAL A 18 0.95 -7.00 6.07
CA VAL A 18 1.99 -7.41 5.12
C VAL A 18 2.67 -6.18 4.50
N GLU A 19 1.86 -5.16 4.18
CA GLU A 19 2.28 -3.91 3.56
C GLU A 19 3.10 -4.12 2.27
N LEU A 20 3.80 -3.07 1.84
CA LEU A 20 4.75 -3.10 0.72
C LEU A 20 5.84 -4.18 0.88
N ARG A 21 6.18 -4.56 2.11
CA ARG A 21 7.29 -5.48 2.42
C ARG A 21 7.02 -6.90 1.96
N GLY A 22 5.77 -7.36 2.01
CA GLY A 22 5.39 -8.65 1.43
C GLY A 22 4.80 -8.55 0.03
N ALA A 23 4.20 -7.40 -0.34
CA ALA A 23 3.72 -7.19 -1.71
C ALA A 23 4.85 -7.19 -2.74
N ILE A 24 6.01 -6.59 -2.44
CA ILE A 24 7.17 -6.57 -3.35
C ILE A 24 7.71 -7.99 -3.62
N PRO A 25 8.05 -8.81 -2.60
CA PRO A 25 8.44 -10.20 -2.81
C PRO A 25 7.37 -11.03 -3.53
N PHE A 26 6.09 -10.88 -3.16
CA PHE A 26 4.98 -11.56 -3.83
C PHE A 26 4.96 -11.25 -5.33
N ALA A 27 5.03 -9.98 -5.70
CA ALA A 27 5.00 -9.55 -7.09
C ALA A 27 6.21 -10.10 -7.89
N ILE A 28 7.41 -10.02 -7.32
CA ILE A 28 8.64 -10.51 -7.96
C ILE A 28 8.59 -12.02 -8.18
N VAL A 29 8.16 -12.79 -7.17
CA VAL A 29 8.04 -14.25 -7.26
C VAL A 29 6.99 -14.67 -8.29
N ASN A 30 5.91 -13.89 -8.46
CA ASN A 30 4.90 -14.11 -9.51
C ASN A 30 5.34 -13.57 -10.90
N GLY A 31 6.59 -13.15 -11.05
CA GLY A 31 7.16 -12.76 -12.34
C GLY A 31 6.86 -11.33 -12.79
N LEU A 32 6.42 -10.45 -11.88
CA LEU A 32 6.36 -9.02 -12.15
C LEU A 32 7.79 -8.42 -12.15
N PRO A 33 8.18 -7.65 -13.18
CA PRO A 33 9.42 -6.90 -13.24
C PRO A 33 9.55 -5.98 -12.04
N LEU A 34 10.77 -5.86 -11.51
CA LEU A 34 11.09 -5.10 -10.31
C LEU A 34 10.47 -3.70 -10.30
N PHE A 35 10.56 -2.99 -11.41
CA PHE A 35 10.05 -1.62 -11.52
C PHE A 35 8.53 -1.56 -11.36
N LYS A 36 7.80 -2.50 -11.99
CA LYS A 36 6.34 -2.56 -11.91
C LYS A 36 5.90 -3.00 -10.50
N SER A 37 6.56 -4.00 -9.93
CA SER A 37 6.34 -4.46 -8.56
C SER A 37 6.51 -3.33 -7.54
N TYR A 38 7.56 -2.52 -7.72
CA TYR A 38 7.84 -1.38 -6.86
C TYR A 38 6.75 -0.30 -6.95
N ILE A 39 6.38 0.12 -8.16
CA ILE A 39 5.34 1.15 -8.34
C ILE A 39 3.99 0.68 -7.80
N LEU A 40 3.55 -0.54 -8.13
CA LEU A 40 2.26 -1.06 -7.65
C LEU A 40 2.23 -1.18 -6.13
N SER A 41 3.32 -1.64 -5.52
CA SER A 41 3.39 -1.78 -4.06
C SER A 41 3.37 -0.42 -3.34
N ILE A 42 4.05 0.59 -3.89
CA ILE A 42 4.02 1.95 -3.32
C ILE A 42 2.62 2.54 -3.42
N LEU A 43 2.03 2.52 -4.62
CA LEU A 43 0.70 3.09 -4.84
C LEU A 43 -0.36 2.37 -4.00
N GLY A 44 -0.27 1.04 -3.89
CA GLY A 44 -1.16 0.26 -3.02
C GLY A 44 -1.02 0.62 -1.55
N ASN A 45 0.20 0.81 -1.05
CA ASN A 45 0.44 1.23 0.34
C ASN A 45 0.03 2.69 0.61
N MET A 46 0.09 3.58 -0.38
CA MET A 46 -0.39 4.96 -0.22
C MET A 46 -1.92 5.04 -0.08
N LEU A 47 -2.65 4.06 -0.60
CA LEU A 47 -4.11 4.00 -0.56
C LEU A 47 -4.68 4.02 0.87
N PRO A 48 -4.21 3.21 1.85
CA PRO A 48 -4.60 3.33 3.24
C PRO A 48 -3.89 4.47 3.99
N VAL A 49 -2.62 4.75 3.67
CA VAL A 49 -1.80 5.71 4.42
C VAL A 49 -2.33 7.14 4.29
N VAL A 50 -2.73 7.57 3.10
CA VAL A 50 -3.18 8.96 2.87
C VAL A 50 -4.49 9.27 3.62
N PRO A 51 -5.54 8.44 3.55
CA PRO A 51 -6.76 8.66 4.35
C PRO A 51 -6.50 8.60 5.86
N LEU A 52 -5.68 7.65 6.32
CA LEU A 52 -5.34 7.53 7.74
C LEU A 52 -4.61 8.77 8.24
N PHE A 53 -3.68 9.31 7.44
CA PHE A 53 -2.96 10.54 7.78
C PHE A 53 -3.93 11.71 8.01
N PHE A 54 -4.85 11.95 7.07
CA PHE A 54 -5.84 13.02 7.21
C PHE A 54 -6.81 12.78 8.37
N LEU A 55 -7.21 11.53 8.60
CA LEU A 55 -8.05 11.17 9.75
C LEU A 55 -7.35 11.49 11.07
N PHE A 56 -6.08 11.09 11.21
CA PHE A 56 -5.32 11.36 12.43
C PHE A 56 -5.04 12.85 12.63
N ASP A 57 -4.73 13.60 11.56
CA ASP A 57 -4.56 15.06 11.63
C ASP A 57 -5.85 15.76 12.09
N PHE A 58 -7.00 15.35 11.54
CA PHE A 58 -8.30 15.85 11.96
C PHE A 58 -8.59 15.55 13.44
N LEU A 59 -8.37 14.30 13.87
CA LEU A 59 -8.58 13.88 15.25
C LEU A 59 -7.65 14.63 16.21
N PHE A 60 -6.38 14.82 15.85
CA PHE A 60 -5.38 15.52 16.64
C PHE A 60 -5.79 16.97 16.91
N LYS A 61 -6.17 17.72 15.86
CA LYS A 61 -6.66 19.11 15.99
C LYS A 61 -7.88 19.20 16.90
N LYS A 62 -8.83 18.26 16.72
CA LYS A 62 -10.06 18.24 17.52
C LYS A 62 -9.81 17.91 19.00
N LEU A 63 -8.88 17.00 19.28
CA LEU A 63 -8.62 16.51 20.64
C LEU A 63 -7.74 17.49 21.45
N ILE A 64 -6.75 18.11 20.80
CA ILE A 64 -5.74 18.92 21.49
C ILE A 64 -6.12 20.41 21.53
N ARG A 65 -7.22 20.84 20.88
CA ARG A 65 -7.67 22.25 20.85
C ARG A 65 -6.54 23.20 20.47
N VAL A 66 -5.78 22.86 19.42
CA VAL A 66 -4.88 23.78 18.71
C VAL A 66 -5.42 23.94 17.29
#